data_AF-A0A3B1J120-F1
#
_entry.id   AF-A0A3B1J120-F1
#
_cell.length_a   1.000
_cell.length_b   1.000
_cell.length_c   1.000
_cell.angle_alpha   90.00
_cell.angle_beta   90.00
_cell.angle_gamma   90.00
#
_symmetry.space_group_name_H-M   'P 1'
#
loop_
_entity.id
_entity.type
_entity.pdbx_description
1 polymer ?
#
loop_
_entity_poly.entity_id
_entity_poly.type
_entity_poly.pdbx_seq_one_letter_code
_entity_poly.pdbx_strand_id
1 'polypeptide(L)'
;GRPHYSITRDQLLFLKSCGFTVSQMADILNVSLNTVKRRLRHFGLSRSYSEMSDSALDDTIRDLVARNDQLGPEAVRAQLGASGIRVQRSRVRESMRRVNPTAAALRAMSQTLHRRRYHVAGPNSLWHLDGNHKLIRWRIVIHGGIDGYSRLIVCLRASNNNRSSTVMESFVNAVSKYGVPSRIRTDHGGENNSVCLMMNIFRGPERGSALRGRSTHNQRIERLWGDLWRGLTNVYYDIFSFLESEGIVDIDNEMDLWALHYVYLPRINRDLDAFVRQWNNHSFRTERHQSPTQIFVRGCLEQQGRPTTEPQAAPASGVTVPQVHFTLDPANMEQLAAQINPLGGPRTQLGLDILQDVLTFLRAVTLQT
;
A
#
# COMPACT_ATOMS: atom_id res chain seq x y z
N GLY A 1 -43.50 22.32 9.89
CA GLY A 1 -42.15 22.27 10.49
C GLY A 1 -41.10 22.37 9.39
N ARG A 2 -39.91 22.93 9.66
CA ARG A 2 -38.83 23.05 8.65
C ARG A 2 -38.51 21.67 8.04
N PRO A 3 -38.30 21.58 6.71
CA PRO A 3 -38.00 20.32 6.05
C PRO A 3 -36.72 19.69 6.59
N HIS A 4 -36.72 18.37 6.72
CA HIS A 4 -35.55 17.62 7.17
C HIS A 4 -34.43 17.70 6.12
N TYR A 5 -33.18 17.88 6.56
CA TYR A 5 -32.02 17.68 5.69
C TYR A 5 -32.08 16.27 5.07
N SER A 6 -32.00 16.21 3.74
CA SER A 6 -31.90 14.97 2.98
C SER A 6 -30.47 14.44 3.11
N ILE A 7 -30.26 13.53 4.07
CA ILE A 7 -28.99 12.83 4.28
C ILE A 7 -29.31 11.34 4.16
N THR A 8 -28.77 10.70 3.13
CA THR A 8 -29.05 9.29 2.84
C THR A 8 -28.22 8.37 3.74
N ARG A 9 -28.69 7.11 3.86
CA ARG A 9 -27.92 6.06 4.53
C ARG A 9 -26.57 5.84 3.86
N ASP A 10 -26.53 5.88 2.53
CA ASP A 10 -25.33 5.62 1.73
C ASP A 10 -24.27 6.70 1.89
N GLN A 11 -24.65 7.98 1.97
CA GLN A 11 -23.74 9.07 2.29
C GLN A 11 -23.05 8.86 3.64
N LEU A 12 -23.81 8.46 4.66
CA LEU A 12 -23.26 8.20 6.00
C LEU A 12 -22.41 6.93 6.05
N LEU A 13 -22.80 5.88 5.32
CA LEU A 13 -22.00 4.66 5.18
C LEU A 13 -20.66 4.95 4.50
N PHE A 14 -20.67 5.71 3.41
CA PHE A 14 -19.47 6.14 2.70
C PHE A 14 -18.54 6.96 3.61
N LEU A 15 -19.04 8.01 4.26
CA LEU A 15 -18.19 8.80 5.16
C LEU A 15 -17.67 7.97 6.34
N LYS A 16 -18.44 6.98 6.81
CA LYS A 16 -18.02 6.07 7.90
C LYS A 16 -16.94 5.10 7.42
N SER A 17 -17.04 4.57 6.20
CA SER A 17 -16.05 3.67 5.61
C SER A 17 -14.71 4.39 5.34
N CYS A 18 -14.76 5.68 4.99
CA CYS A 18 -13.57 6.54 4.88
C CYS A 18 -12.98 6.96 6.25
N GLY A 19 -13.54 6.51 7.36
CA GLY A 19 -12.98 6.76 8.69
C GLY A 19 -13.42 8.06 9.36
N PHE A 20 -14.21 8.93 8.72
CA PHE A 20 -14.57 10.25 9.28
C PHE A 20 -15.25 10.15 10.66
N THR A 21 -14.94 11.12 11.53
CA THR A 21 -15.65 11.30 12.81
C THR A 21 -17.00 11.96 12.59
N VAL A 22 -17.89 11.87 13.57
CA VAL A 22 -19.22 12.52 13.50
C VAL A 22 -19.10 14.03 13.31
N SER A 23 -18.08 14.67 13.92
CA SER A 23 -17.80 16.10 13.70
C SER A 23 -17.39 16.37 12.27
N GLN A 24 -16.45 15.60 11.73
CA GLN A 24 -16.01 15.77 10.33
C GLN A 24 -17.13 15.52 9.33
N MET A 25 -18.02 14.56 9.60
CA MET A 25 -19.21 14.31 8.79
C MET A 25 -20.16 15.52 8.81
N ALA A 26 -20.36 16.14 9.98
CA ALA A 26 -21.18 17.32 10.14
C ALA A 26 -20.62 18.49 9.33
N ASP A 27 -19.31 18.69 9.39
CA ASP A 27 -18.60 19.71 8.59
C ASP A 27 -18.76 19.46 7.09
N ILE A 28 -18.54 18.22 6.62
CA ILE A 28 -18.63 17.85 5.19
C ILE A 28 -20.05 18.02 4.66
N LEU A 29 -21.06 17.63 5.44
CA LEU A 29 -22.47 17.70 5.05
C LEU A 29 -23.09 19.08 5.30
N ASN A 30 -22.32 20.02 5.88
CA ASN A 30 -22.78 21.36 6.26
C ASN A 30 -24.05 21.35 7.14
N VAL A 31 -24.06 20.49 8.17
CA VAL A 31 -25.18 20.35 9.13
C VAL A 31 -24.65 20.30 10.56
N SER A 32 -25.55 20.44 11.54
CA SER A 32 -25.15 20.32 12.95
C SER A 32 -24.75 18.88 13.33
N LEU A 33 -23.83 18.76 14.31
CA LEU A 33 -23.41 17.48 14.89
C LEU A 33 -24.60 16.62 15.35
N ASN A 34 -25.62 17.25 15.92
CA ASN A 34 -26.83 16.57 16.40
C ASN A 34 -27.65 15.96 15.27
N THR A 35 -27.70 16.62 14.09
CA THR A 35 -28.36 16.08 12.90
C THR A 35 -27.69 14.77 12.45
N VAL A 36 -26.36 14.74 12.38
CA VAL A 36 -25.60 13.52 12.01
C VAL A 36 -25.79 12.42 13.05
N LYS A 37 -25.66 12.73 14.35
CA LYS A 37 -25.89 11.74 15.44
C LYS A 37 -27.29 11.11 15.35
N ARG A 38 -28.32 11.92 15.12
CA ARG A 38 -29.71 11.44 14.98
C ARG A 38 -29.86 10.50 13.77
N ARG A 39 -29.30 10.88 12.62
CA ARG A 39 -29.35 10.04 11.40
C ARG A 39 -28.56 8.74 11.55
N LEU A 40 -27.38 8.77 12.17
CA LEU A 40 -26.60 7.57 12.45
C LEU A 40 -27.37 6.58 13.35
N ARG A 41 -28.06 7.07 14.39
CA ARG A 41 -28.91 6.21 15.24
C ARG A 41 -30.08 5.62 14.46
N HIS A 42 -30.78 6.47 13.69
CA HIS A 42 -31.92 6.04 12.87
C HIS A 42 -31.56 4.91 11.89
N PHE A 43 -30.37 4.95 11.29
CA PHE A 43 -29.89 3.91 10.37
C PHE A 43 -29.10 2.77 11.03
N GLY A 44 -28.97 2.74 12.37
CA GLY A 44 -28.17 1.73 13.07
C GLY A 44 -26.66 1.82 12.82
N LEU A 45 -26.15 3.00 12.43
CA LEU A 45 -24.76 3.22 12.02
C LEU A 45 -23.86 3.78 13.14
N SER A 46 -24.31 3.74 14.39
CA SER A 46 -23.51 4.15 15.55
C SER A 46 -22.20 3.36 15.65
N ARG A 47 -21.21 3.95 16.31
CA ARG A 47 -19.82 3.48 16.34
C ARG A 47 -19.46 3.05 17.76
N SER A 48 -19.28 1.76 18.00
CA SER A 48 -18.76 1.22 19.27
C SER A 48 -17.25 0.92 19.19
N TYR A 49 -16.60 0.80 20.34
CA TYR A 49 -15.27 0.19 20.45
C TYR A 49 -15.44 -1.33 20.62
N SER A 50 -14.44 -2.10 20.21
CA SER A 50 -14.42 -3.54 20.42
C SER A 50 -14.26 -3.84 21.92
N GLU A 51 -15.05 -4.77 22.44
CA GLU A 51 -14.84 -5.33 23.77
C GLU A 51 -13.65 -6.29 23.71
N MET A 52 -12.48 -5.82 24.11
CA MET A 52 -11.24 -6.57 24.09
C MET A 52 -10.45 -6.23 25.34
N SER A 53 -9.91 -7.24 26.04
CA SER A 53 -9.07 -7.04 27.23
C SER A 53 -7.72 -6.45 26.86
N ASP A 54 -7.00 -5.90 27.84
CA ASP A 54 -5.63 -5.41 27.61
C ASP A 54 -4.64 -6.54 27.34
N SER A 55 -4.82 -7.73 27.93
CA SER A 55 -3.98 -8.90 27.64
C SER A 55 -4.15 -9.37 26.18
N ALA A 56 -5.38 -9.51 25.70
CA ALA A 56 -5.66 -9.89 24.32
C ALA A 56 -5.16 -8.82 23.32
N LEU A 57 -5.23 -7.54 23.71
CA LEU A 57 -4.64 -6.44 22.94
C LEU A 57 -3.12 -6.57 22.84
N ASP A 58 -2.46 -6.87 23.96
CA ASP A 58 -1.01 -7.04 24.03
C ASP A 58 -0.55 -8.22 23.18
N ASP A 59 -1.26 -9.35 23.20
CA ASP A 59 -0.96 -10.51 22.35
C ASP A 59 -1.14 -10.18 20.86
N THR A 60 -2.26 -9.54 20.50
CA THR A 60 -2.51 -9.11 19.12
C THR A 60 -1.44 -8.12 18.62
N ILE A 61 -1.03 -7.18 19.47
CA ILE A 61 0.01 -6.20 19.13
C ILE A 61 1.38 -6.85 19.05
N ARG A 62 1.68 -7.84 19.90
CA ARG A 62 2.94 -8.59 19.84
C ARG A 62 3.08 -9.31 18.50
N ASP A 63 2.05 -10.01 18.06
CA ASP A 63 2.04 -10.68 16.75
C ASP A 63 2.12 -9.70 15.56
N LEU A 64 1.59 -8.49 15.76
CA LEU A 64 1.55 -7.45 14.75
C LEU A 64 2.91 -6.76 14.59
N VAL A 65 3.56 -6.45 15.72
CA VAL A 65 4.83 -5.72 15.80
C VAL A 65 6.03 -6.65 15.68
N ALA A 66 5.94 -7.93 16.05
CA ALA A 66 7.03 -8.92 15.86
C ALA A 66 7.52 -9.03 14.40
N ARG A 67 6.68 -8.58 13.44
CA ARG A 67 7.05 -8.48 12.02
C ARG A 67 7.88 -7.25 11.68
N ASN A 68 7.81 -6.20 12.50
CA ASN A 68 8.51 -4.94 12.31
C ASN A 68 8.40 -4.01 13.54
N ASP A 69 9.45 -3.96 14.35
CA ASP A 69 9.52 -3.13 15.55
C ASP A 69 9.53 -1.61 15.28
N GLN A 70 9.69 -1.19 14.02
CA GLN A 70 9.70 0.23 13.64
C GLN A 70 8.28 0.80 13.46
N LEU A 71 7.23 -0.04 13.48
CA LEU A 71 5.86 0.43 13.38
C LEU A 71 5.47 1.33 14.57
N GLY A 72 4.81 2.45 14.27
CA GLY A 72 4.33 3.41 15.27
C GLY A 72 2.90 3.15 15.73
N PRO A 73 2.45 3.75 16.85
CA PRO A 73 1.12 3.52 17.42
C PRO A 73 -0.07 3.83 16.50
N GLU A 74 0.01 4.86 15.66
CA GLU A 74 -1.06 5.14 14.71
C GLU A 74 -1.11 4.12 13.57
N ALA A 75 0.05 3.60 13.16
CA ALA A 75 0.15 2.57 12.15
C ALA A 75 -0.44 1.25 12.70
N VAL A 76 -0.07 0.86 13.93
CA VAL A 76 -0.64 -0.30 14.63
C VAL A 76 -2.16 -0.15 14.77
N ARG A 77 -2.64 1.01 15.20
CA ARG A 77 -4.07 1.30 15.34
C ARG A 77 -4.82 1.22 14.01
N ALA A 78 -4.24 1.72 12.92
CA ALA A 78 -4.85 1.62 11.59
C ALA A 78 -4.96 0.16 11.12
N GLN A 79 -3.95 -0.66 11.41
CA GLN A 79 -3.95 -2.08 11.08
C GLN A 79 -4.98 -2.87 11.90
N LEU A 80 -5.11 -2.61 13.21
CA LEU A 80 -6.20 -3.14 14.03
C LEU A 80 -7.58 -2.78 13.45
N GLY A 81 -7.75 -1.52 13.05
CA GLY A 81 -8.98 -1.04 12.41
C GLY A 81 -9.30 -1.74 11.09
N ALA A 82 -8.28 -2.04 10.27
CA ALA A 82 -8.44 -2.80 9.03
C ALA A 82 -8.87 -4.26 9.28
N SER A 83 -8.55 -4.81 10.46
CA SER A 83 -9.03 -6.11 10.93
C SER A 83 -10.37 -6.05 11.66
N GLY A 84 -11.06 -4.90 11.66
CA GLY A 84 -12.34 -4.71 12.35
C GLY A 84 -12.22 -4.46 13.86
N ILE A 85 -11.00 -4.40 14.41
CA ILE A 85 -10.76 -4.18 15.83
C ILE A 85 -10.60 -2.68 16.09
N ARG A 86 -11.58 -2.10 16.77
CA ARG A 86 -11.58 -0.67 17.07
C ARG A 86 -11.25 -0.43 18.54
N VAL A 87 -10.05 0.11 18.78
CA VAL A 87 -9.51 0.35 20.13
C VAL A 87 -9.19 1.82 20.33
N GLN A 88 -9.28 2.29 21.58
CA GLN A 88 -8.87 3.62 22.00
C GLN A 88 -7.37 3.85 21.74
N ARG A 89 -7.02 5.07 21.34
CA ARG A 89 -5.63 5.46 21.07
C ARG A 89 -4.72 5.29 22.30
N SER A 90 -5.23 5.63 23.48
CA SER A 90 -4.51 5.47 24.75
C SER A 90 -4.12 4.01 24.99
N ARG A 91 -5.08 3.09 24.86
CA ARG A 91 -4.87 1.66 25.05
C ARG A 91 -3.85 1.06 24.08
N VAL A 92 -3.86 1.45 22.81
CA VAL A 92 -2.82 1.01 21.84
C VAL A 92 -1.44 1.50 22.26
N ARG A 93 -1.31 2.75 22.71
CA ARG A 93 -0.03 3.31 23.16
C ARG A 93 0.48 2.66 24.44
N GLU A 94 -0.41 2.32 25.37
CA GLU A 94 -0.08 1.61 26.60
C GLU A 94 0.34 0.16 26.30
N SER A 95 -0.41 -0.52 25.45
CA SER A 95 -0.06 -1.87 24.98
C SER A 95 1.31 -1.91 24.30
N MET A 96 1.59 -1.01 23.36
CA MET A 96 2.92 -0.95 22.74
C MET A 96 4.06 -0.68 23.72
N ARG A 97 3.80 0.08 24.80
CA ARG A 97 4.78 0.30 25.86
C ARG A 97 5.01 -0.96 26.70
N ARG A 98 3.96 -1.77 26.93
CA ARG A 98 4.07 -3.05 27.64
C ARG A 98 4.76 -4.13 26.81
N VAL A 99 4.41 -4.22 25.52
CA VAL A 99 4.91 -5.25 24.59
C VAL A 99 6.38 -5.02 24.21
N ASN A 100 6.79 -3.78 23.91
CA ASN A 100 8.17 -3.47 23.55
C ASN A 100 8.58 -2.06 24.06
N PRO A 101 8.96 -1.95 25.36
CA PRO A 101 9.35 -0.69 25.99
C PRO A 101 10.55 -0.03 25.30
N THR A 102 11.54 -0.82 24.89
CA THR A 102 12.77 -0.33 24.25
C THR A 102 12.49 0.33 22.91
N ALA A 103 11.74 -0.33 22.02
CA ALA A 103 11.35 0.26 20.75
C ALA A 103 10.47 1.51 20.94
N ALA A 104 9.62 1.53 21.99
CA ALA A 104 8.82 2.70 22.33
C ALA A 104 9.69 3.90 22.75
N ALA A 105 10.73 3.67 23.55
CA ALA A 105 11.69 4.70 23.95
C ALA A 105 12.50 5.23 22.76
N LEU A 106 13.05 4.35 21.92
CA LEU A 106 13.80 4.73 20.71
C LEU A 106 12.96 5.62 19.78
N ARG A 107 11.68 5.30 19.59
CA ARG A 107 10.76 6.15 18.80
C ARG A 107 10.51 7.52 19.42
N ALA A 108 10.45 7.60 20.75
CA ALA A 108 10.27 8.87 21.45
C ALA A 108 11.51 9.77 21.35
N MET A 109 12.70 9.16 21.25
CA MET A 109 14.00 9.84 21.16
C MET A 109 14.44 10.18 19.72
N SER A 110 13.79 9.61 18.70
CA SER A 110 14.13 9.86 17.30
C SER A 110 13.84 11.32 16.90
N GLN A 111 14.86 12.01 16.40
CA GLN A 111 14.73 13.41 15.96
C GLN A 111 13.85 13.52 14.71
N THR A 112 12.85 14.39 14.76
CA THR A 112 12.04 14.73 13.58
C THR A 112 12.86 15.56 12.59
N LEU A 113 13.20 14.96 11.45
CA LEU A 113 13.78 15.67 10.31
C LEU A 113 12.92 16.87 9.88
N HIS A 114 13.57 17.98 9.53
CA HIS A 114 12.94 19.19 9.02
C HIS A 114 12.26 18.90 7.67
N ARG A 115 10.94 19.11 7.60
CA ARG A 115 10.13 18.74 6.42
C ARG A 115 9.96 19.94 5.49
N ARG A 116 10.35 19.80 4.23
CA ARG A 116 10.08 20.81 3.18
C ARG A 116 8.58 20.87 2.88
N ARG A 117 8.04 22.07 2.67
CA ARG A 117 6.63 22.29 2.34
C ARG A 117 6.38 21.87 0.89
N TYR A 118 5.56 20.83 0.70
CA TYR A 118 5.09 20.38 -0.62
C TYR A 118 3.62 20.76 -0.79
N HIS A 119 3.25 21.33 -1.94
CA HIS A 119 1.88 21.77 -2.22
C HIS A 119 1.48 21.53 -3.69
N VAL A 120 0.25 21.07 -3.91
CA VAL A 120 -0.44 20.95 -5.20
C VAL A 120 -1.92 21.32 -5.02
N ALA A 121 -2.64 21.60 -6.11
CA ALA A 121 -3.97 22.22 -6.07
C ALA A 121 -5.09 21.40 -5.40
N GLY A 122 -4.91 20.08 -5.23
CA GLY A 122 -5.89 19.21 -4.62
C GLY A 122 -5.66 17.74 -5.00
N PRO A 123 -6.54 16.82 -4.56
CA PRO A 123 -6.48 15.42 -4.97
C PRO A 123 -6.43 15.29 -6.48
N ASN A 124 -5.75 14.26 -6.97
CA ASN A 124 -5.60 13.98 -8.39
C ASN A 124 -4.93 15.11 -9.18
N SER A 125 -4.37 16.14 -8.56
CA SER A 125 -3.66 17.19 -9.31
C SER A 125 -2.33 16.69 -9.88
N LEU A 126 -1.60 15.88 -9.10
CA LEU A 126 -0.33 15.30 -9.50
C LEU A 126 -0.12 13.98 -8.76
N TRP A 127 -0.02 12.87 -9.50
CA TRP A 127 0.46 11.60 -8.96
C TRP A 127 1.96 11.46 -9.20
N HIS A 128 2.67 10.91 -8.23
CA HIS A 128 4.12 10.61 -8.28
C HIS A 128 4.26 9.11 -8.47
N LEU A 129 4.85 8.69 -9.58
CA LEU A 129 5.06 7.28 -9.96
C LEU A 129 6.55 6.98 -9.95
N ASP A 130 6.93 5.78 -9.51
CA ASP A 130 8.32 5.32 -9.50
C ASP A 130 8.44 3.81 -9.29
N GLY A 131 9.60 3.25 -9.65
CA GLY A 131 9.98 1.87 -9.38
C GLY A 131 11.03 1.79 -8.28
N ASN A 132 10.79 0.99 -7.25
CA ASN A 132 11.76 0.73 -6.18
C ASN A 132 12.58 -0.53 -6.46
N HIS A 133 13.90 -0.36 -6.55
CA HIS A 133 14.84 -1.41 -6.92
C HIS A 133 15.59 -2.03 -5.74
N LYS A 134 15.11 -1.86 -4.49
CA LYS A 134 15.81 -2.41 -3.31
C LYS A 134 15.96 -3.93 -3.32
N LEU A 135 15.05 -4.65 -4.01
CA LEU A 135 15.07 -6.10 -4.16
C LEU A 135 15.52 -6.56 -5.56
N ILE A 136 16.10 -5.66 -6.37
CA ILE A 136 16.46 -5.96 -7.77
C ILE A 136 17.51 -7.08 -7.89
N ARG A 137 18.34 -7.28 -6.85
CA ARG A 137 19.33 -8.38 -6.79
C ARG A 137 18.65 -9.75 -6.96
N TRP A 138 17.46 -9.90 -6.40
CA TRP A 138 16.64 -11.11 -6.54
C TRP A 138 15.58 -10.97 -7.62
N ARG A 139 15.80 -10.09 -8.61
CA ARG A 139 14.92 -9.82 -9.76
C ARG A 139 13.48 -9.41 -9.37
N ILE A 140 13.31 -8.74 -8.22
CA ILE A 140 12.01 -8.21 -7.77
C ILE A 140 12.03 -6.68 -7.75
N VAL A 141 11.03 -6.07 -8.38
CA VAL A 141 10.81 -4.61 -8.41
C VAL A 141 9.46 -4.28 -7.77
N ILE A 142 9.40 -3.21 -6.99
CA ILE A 142 8.14 -2.71 -6.42
C ILE A 142 7.74 -1.42 -7.16
N HIS A 143 6.65 -1.48 -7.90
CA HIS A 143 6.05 -0.32 -8.59
C HIS A 143 5.13 0.43 -7.64
N GLY A 144 5.24 1.76 -7.60
CA GLY A 144 4.46 2.59 -6.68
C GLY A 144 3.89 3.84 -7.33
N GLY A 145 2.76 4.27 -6.80
CA GLY A 145 2.12 5.53 -7.14
C GLY A 145 1.51 6.18 -5.90
N ILE A 146 1.69 7.49 -5.75
CA ILE A 146 1.16 8.26 -4.63
C ILE A 146 0.57 9.60 -5.08
N ASP A 147 -0.61 9.94 -4.56
CA ASP A 147 -1.24 11.25 -4.78
C ASP A 147 -0.47 12.34 -4.02
N GLY A 148 -0.04 13.38 -4.74
CA GLY A 148 0.83 14.41 -4.18
C GLY A 148 0.18 15.28 -3.10
N TYR A 149 -1.14 15.44 -3.18
CA TYR A 149 -1.92 16.25 -2.24
C TYR A 149 -2.15 15.50 -0.93
N SER A 150 -2.85 14.37 -1.02
CA SER A 150 -3.34 13.59 0.13
C SER A 150 -2.30 12.63 0.72
N ARG A 151 -1.26 12.31 -0.05
CA ARG A 151 -0.29 11.23 0.24
C ARG A 151 -0.95 9.85 0.23
N LEU A 152 -2.10 9.71 -0.43
CA LEU A 152 -2.76 8.42 -0.62
C LEU A 152 -1.97 7.58 -1.62
N ILE A 153 -1.61 6.37 -1.23
CA ILE A 153 -0.99 5.41 -2.13
C ILE A 153 -2.08 4.91 -3.07
N VAL A 154 -1.91 5.18 -4.35
CA VAL A 154 -2.87 4.83 -5.42
C VAL A 154 -2.57 3.45 -6.00
N CYS A 155 -1.30 3.05 -6.03
CA CYS A 155 -0.86 1.69 -6.34
C CYS A 155 0.47 1.37 -5.63
N LEU A 156 0.65 0.09 -5.29
CA LEU A 156 1.89 -0.45 -4.77
C LEU A 156 1.91 -1.96 -5.06
N ARG A 157 2.82 -2.43 -5.92
CA ARG A 157 2.82 -3.84 -6.39
C ARG A 157 4.23 -4.33 -6.67
N ALA A 158 4.56 -5.51 -6.16
CA ALA A 158 5.80 -6.20 -6.49
C ALA A 158 5.62 -7.08 -7.74
N SER A 159 6.62 -7.09 -8.62
CA SER A 159 6.71 -7.97 -9.79
C SER A 159 8.13 -8.45 -10.02
N ASN A 160 8.27 -9.55 -10.76
CA ASN A 160 9.55 -10.10 -11.21
C ASN A 160 10.05 -9.47 -12.52
N ASN A 161 9.53 -8.30 -12.89
CA ASN A 161 9.87 -7.60 -14.13
C ASN A 161 9.61 -6.09 -13.98
N ASN A 162 10.18 -5.29 -14.89
CA ASN A 162 9.96 -3.84 -14.99
C ASN A 162 9.30 -3.48 -16.33
N ARG A 163 8.36 -4.31 -16.81
CA ARG A 163 7.71 -4.09 -18.11
C ARG A 163 6.75 -2.90 -18.04
N SER A 164 6.74 -2.08 -19.09
CA SER A 164 5.80 -0.95 -19.23
C SER A 164 4.33 -1.39 -19.15
N SER A 165 4.00 -2.60 -19.62
CA SER A 165 2.65 -3.17 -19.49
C SER A 165 2.23 -3.42 -18.05
N THR A 166 3.15 -3.86 -17.18
CA THR A 166 2.87 -4.12 -15.75
C THR A 166 2.66 -2.82 -14.97
N VAL A 167 3.46 -1.79 -15.27
CA VAL A 167 3.27 -0.44 -14.70
C VAL A 167 1.94 0.15 -15.17
N MET A 168 1.61 -0.01 -16.47
CA MET A 168 0.35 0.43 -17.04
C MET A 168 -0.86 -0.25 -16.40
N GLU A 169 -0.83 -1.57 -16.23
CA GLU A 169 -1.90 -2.31 -15.57
C GLU A 169 -2.13 -1.79 -14.14
N SER A 170 -1.04 -1.59 -13.39
CA SER A 170 -1.10 -1.02 -12.04
C SER A 170 -1.70 0.40 -12.03
N PHE A 171 -1.37 1.21 -13.04
CA PHE A 171 -1.91 2.56 -13.21
C PHE A 171 -3.40 2.56 -13.56
N VAL A 172 -3.83 1.74 -14.52
CA VAL A 172 -5.26 1.62 -14.91
C VAL A 172 -6.10 1.15 -13.73
N ASN A 173 -5.60 0.16 -12.97
CA ASN A 173 -6.25 -0.31 -11.75
C ASN A 173 -6.35 0.76 -10.65
N ALA A 174 -5.39 1.70 -10.58
CA ALA A 174 -5.45 2.83 -9.67
C ALA A 174 -6.45 3.89 -10.15
N VAL A 175 -6.43 4.20 -11.45
CA VAL A 175 -7.35 5.15 -12.08
C VAL A 175 -8.81 4.72 -11.92
N SER A 176 -9.13 3.43 -12.07
CA SER A 176 -10.50 2.95 -11.90
C SER A 176 -11.03 3.13 -10.48
N LYS A 177 -10.13 3.20 -9.48
CA LYS A 177 -10.49 3.38 -8.06
C LYS A 177 -10.53 4.84 -7.62
N TYR A 178 -9.59 5.64 -8.12
CA TYR A 178 -9.34 6.99 -7.59
C TYR A 178 -9.60 8.10 -8.61
N GLY A 179 -9.97 7.75 -9.85
CA GLY A 179 -10.10 8.68 -10.96
C GLY A 179 -8.76 8.99 -11.63
N VAL A 180 -8.83 9.58 -12.82
CA VAL A 180 -7.64 9.92 -13.61
C VAL A 180 -6.99 11.17 -13.02
N PRO A 181 -5.67 11.19 -12.75
CA PRO A 181 -5.00 12.42 -12.33
C PRO A 181 -4.98 13.47 -13.45
N SER A 182 -4.81 14.73 -13.09
CA SER A 182 -4.57 15.84 -14.00
C SER A 182 -3.19 15.73 -14.61
N ARG A 183 -2.17 15.40 -13.80
CA ARG A 183 -0.79 15.18 -14.25
C ARG A 183 -0.18 14.00 -13.52
N ILE A 184 0.82 13.38 -14.13
CA ILE A 184 1.74 12.46 -13.45
C ILE A 184 3.13 13.08 -13.42
N ARG A 185 3.93 12.67 -12.43
CA ARG A 185 5.38 12.88 -12.39
C ARG A 185 6.04 11.52 -12.26
N THR A 186 7.08 11.33 -13.06
CA THR A 186 7.86 10.10 -13.10
C THR A 186 9.27 10.43 -13.57
N ASP A 187 10.18 9.49 -13.45
CA ASP A 187 11.51 9.62 -14.04
C ASP A 187 11.50 9.38 -15.56
N HIS A 188 12.67 9.20 -16.16
CA HIS A 188 12.78 8.87 -17.59
C HIS A 188 12.78 7.37 -17.87
N GLY A 189 12.45 6.53 -16.89
CA GLY A 189 12.39 5.07 -17.01
C GLY A 189 11.45 4.60 -18.12
N GLY A 190 11.90 3.59 -18.87
CA GLY A 190 11.16 3.03 -20.00
C GLY A 190 9.86 2.35 -19.59
N GLU A 191 9.78 1.87 -18.34
CA GLU A 191 8.59 1.29 -17.73
C GLU A 191 7.43 2.29 -17.60
N ASN A 192 7.73 3.58 -17.55
CA ASN A 192 6.73 4.64 -17.40
C ASN A 192 6.19 5.14 -18.75
N ASN A 193 6.68 4.61 -19.86
CA ASN A 193 6.34 5.05 -21.22
C ASN A 193 4.85 4.91 -21.53
N SER A 194 4.26 3.73 -21.29
CA SER A 194 2.84 3.50 -21.56
C SER A 194 1.95 4.46 -20.77
N VAL A 195 2.27 4.69 -19.49
CA VAL A 195 1.50 5.60 -18.63
C VAL A 195 1.63 7.05 -19.12
N CYS A 196 2.85 7.50 -19.44
CA CYS A 196 3.08 8.84 -19.98
C CYS A 196 2.31 9.08 -21.27
N LEU A 197 2.37 8.12 -22.18
CA LEU A 197 1.65 8.19 -23.46
C LEU A 197 0.15 8.27 -23.23
N MET A 198 -0.41 7.38 -22.41
CA MET A 198 -1.83 7.40 -22.10
C MET A 198 -2.26 8.72 -21.46
N MET A 199 -1.48 9.28 -20.53
CA MET A 199 -1.79 10.58 -19.92
C MET A 199 -1.81 11.72 -20.94
N ASN A 200 -0.91 11.72 -21.91
CA ASN A 200 -0.88 12.73 -22.97
C ASN A 200 -2.05 12.55 -23.95
N ILE A 201 -2.43 11.31 -24.28
CA ILE A 201 -3.62 11.05 -25.12
C ILE A 201 -4.90 11.45 -24.37
N PHE A 202 -5.07 10.96 -23.14
CA PHE A 202 -6.28 11.15 -22.32
C PHE A 202 -6.55 12.63 -22.01
N ARG A 203 -5.51 13.41 -21.74
CA ARG A 203 -5.63 14.82 -21.31
C ARG A 203 -5.39 15.83 -22.44
N GLY A 204 -5.07 15.36 -23.64
CA GLY A 204 -4.68 16.19 -24.78
C GLY A 204 -3.15 16.38 -24.88
N PRO A 205 -2.61 16.38 -26.12
CA PRO A 205 -1.19 16.58 -26.37
C PRO A 205 -0.73 17.96 -25.90
N GLU A 206 0.58 18.11 -25.66
CA GLU A 206 1.25 19.39 -25.29
C GLU A 206 0.80 20.07 -23.98
N ARG A 207 -0.18 19.53 -23.26
CA ARG A 207 -0.64 20.04 -21.95
C ARG A 207 0.41 19.90 -20.81
N GLY A 208 1.44 19.10 -21.02
CA GLY A 208 2.39 18.70 -19.98
C GLY A 208 1.76 17.77 -18.95
N SER A 209 1.01 16.76 -19.42
CA SER A 209 0.28 15.81 -18.57
C SER A 209 1.17 14.74 -17.96
N ALA A 210 2.33 14.47 -18.57
CA ALA A 210 3.40 13.65 -18.02
C ALA A 210 4.66 14.50 -17.78
N LEU A 211 5.00 14.73 -16.51
CA LEU A 211 6.18 15.49 -16.10
C LEU A 211 7.33 14.52 -15.84
N ARG A 212 8.22 14.36 -16.82
CA ARG A 212 9.46 13.60 -16.63
C ARG A 212 10.56 14.48 -16.04
N GLY A 213 11.35 13.93 -15.12
CA GLY A 213 12.47 14.65 -14.54
C GLY A 213 13.27 13.82 -13.54
N ARG A 214 14.26 14.45 -12.91
CA ARG A 214 15.12 13.77 -11.91
C ARG A 214 14.30 13.30 -10.71
N SER A 215 14.67 12.16 -10.13
CA SER A 215 14.07 11.56 -8.92
C SER A 215 13.95 12.52 -7.74
N THR A 216 14.87 13.48 -7.61
CA THR A 216 14.83 14.56 -6.59
C THR A 216 13.58 15.45 -6.65
N HIS A 217 12.88 15.47 -7.78
CA HIS A 217 11.60 16.18 -7.95
C HIS A 217 10.38 15.30 -7.63
N ASN A 218 10.57 13.98 -7.51
CA ASN A 218 9.59 12.95 -7.20
C ASN A 218 9.47 12.76 -5.66
N GLN A 219 9.48 13.86 -4.91
CA GLN A 219 9.70 13.87 -3.46
C GLN A 219 8.70 13.03 -2.65
N ARG A 220 7.47 12.86 -3.16
CA ARG A 220 6.40 12.14 -2.45
C ARG A 220 6.62 10.65 -2.48
N ILE A 221 6.95 10.09 -3.64
CA ILE A 221 7.21 8.65 -3.78
C ILE A 221 8.56 8.28 -3.16
N GLU A 222 9.58 9.14 -3.27
CA GLU A 222 10.86 8.94 -2.58
C GLU A 222 10.70 8.87 -1.05
N ARG A 223 9.84 9.74 -0.50
CA ARG A 223 9.53 9.67 0.93
C ARG A 223 8.75 8.40 1.27
N LEU A 224 7.81 7.99 0.42
CA LEU A 224 7.10 6.72 0.57
C LEU A 224 8.08 5.54 0.60
N TRP A 225 9.11 5.53 -0.25
CA TRP A 225 10.13 4.47 -0.25
C TRP A 225 10.89 4.36 1.07
N GLY A 226 11.24 5.49 1.68
CA GLY A 226 11.83 5.48 3.01
C GLY A 226 10.91 4.89 4.08
N ASP A 227 9.61 5.17 4.00
CA ASP A 227 8.62 4.64 4.94
C ASP A 227 8.28 3.16 4.65
N LEU A 228 8.29 2.74 3.39
CA LEU A 228 8.11 1.34 2.98
C LEU A 228 9.31 0.48 3.38
N TRP A 229 10.54 0.99 3.23
CA TRP A 229 11.75 0.31 3.70
C TRP A 229 11.66 0.00 5.18
N ARG A 230 11.38 1.02 6.00
CA ARG A 230 11.20 0.85 7.45
C ARG A 230 9.96 0.04 7.81
N GLY A 231 8.97 -0.01 6.93
CA GLY A 231 7.66 -0.61 7.16
C GLY A 231 7.57 -2.10 6.79
N LEU A 232 8.35 -2.54 5.81
CA LEU A 232 8.16 -3.84 5.16
C LEU A 232 9.39 -4.34 4.39
N THR A 233 9.97 -3.53 3.50
CA THR A 233 10.94 -4.05 2.51
C THR A 233 12.27 -4.47 3.13
N ASN A 234 12.67 -3.88 4.26
CA ASN A 234 13.88 -4.30 4.97
C ASN A 234 13.83 -5.76 5.42
N VAL A 235 12.67 -6.24 5.89
CA VAL A 235 12.50 -7.63 6.34
C VAL A 235 12.79 -8.61 5.21
N TYR A 236 12.24 -8.37 4.02
CA TYR A 236 12.48 -9.23 2.86
C TYR A 236 13.92 -9.14 2.35
N TYR A 237 14.50 -7.95 2.39
CA TYR A 237 15.91 -7.77 2.06
C TYR A 237 16.80 -8.62 2.97
N ASP A 238 16.59 -8.53 4.29
CA ASP A 238 17.38 -9.27 5.28
C ASP A 238 17.21 -10.79 5.13
N ILE A 239 15.98 -11.26 4.89
CA ILE A 239 15.71 -12.69 4.62
C ILE A 239 16.46 -13.16 3.37
N PHE A 240 16.36 -12.43 2.25
CA PHE A 240 16.98 -12.87 1.01
C PHE A 240 18.51 -12.81 1.06
N SER A 241 19.06 -11.80 1.74
CA SER A 241 20.50 -11.74 2.01
C SER A 241 20.97 -12.93 2.86
N PHE A 242 20.19 -13.34 3.85
CA PHE A 242 20.50 -14.53 4.65
C PHE A 242 20.43 -15.83 3.83
N LEU A 243 19.38 -16.01 3.03
CA LEU A 243 19.24 -17.20 2.17
C LEU A 243 20.40 -17.32 1.17
N GLU A 244 20.85 -16.19 0.63
CA GLU A 244 22.01 -16.13 -0.26
C GLU A 244 23.31 -16.44 0.49
N SER A 245 23.54 -15.84 1.67
CA SER A 245 24.79 -16.04 2.42
C SER A 245 24.97 -17.47 2.93
N GLU A 246 23.87 -18.16 3.25
CA GLU A 246 23.87 -19.56 3.68
C GLU A 246 23.87 -20.55 2.50
N GLY A 247 23.89 -20.06 1.24
CA GLY A 247 23.87 -20.91 0.05
C GLY A 247 22.56 -21.70 -0.13
N ILE A 248 21.47 -21.27 0.50
CA ILE A 248 20.14 -21.89 0.35
C ILE A 248 19.53 -21.50 -1.00
N VAL A 249 19.78 -20.26 -1.43
CA VAL A 249 19.36 -19.73 -2.73
C VAL A 249 20.59 -19.22 -3.46
N ASP A 250 20.90 -19.83 -4.60
CA ASP A 250 21.87 -19.29 -5.55
C ASP A 250 21.17 -18.33 -6.54
N ILE A 251 21.60 -17.07 -6.58
CA ILE A 251 21.02 -16.03 -7.45
C ILE A 251 21.35 -16.23 -8.93
N ASP A 252 22.38 -17.02 -9.24
CA ASP A 252 22.73 -17.38 -10.61
C ASP A 252 22.02 -18.68 -11.04
N ASN A 253 21.35 -19.38 -10.11
CA ASN A 253 20.52 -20.54 -10.38
C ASN A 253 19.06 -20.14 -10.65
N GLU A 254 18.60 -20.39 -11.87
CA GLU A 254 17.25 -20.05 -12.33
C GLU A 254 16.15 -20.83 -11.57
N MET A 255 16.42 -22.06 -11.13
CA MET A 255 15.47 -22.86 -10.33
C MET A 255 15.29 -22.25 -8.93
N ASP A 256 16.39 -21.86 -8.29
CA ASP A 256 16.35 -21.27 -6.95
C ASP A 256 15.67 -19.90 -6.97
N LEU A 257 15.96 -19.06 -7.96
CA LEU A 257 15.26 -17.79 -8.15
C LEU A 257 13.78 -17.98 -8.46
N TRP A 258 13.42 -18.99 -9.25
CA TRP A 258 12.02 -19.33 -9.51
C TRP A 258 11.30 -19.75 -8.24
N ALA A 259 11.91 -20.62 -7.42
CA ALA A 259 11.37 -21.06 -6.13
C ALA A 259 11.18 -19.89 -5.17
N LEU A 260 12.18 -19.00 -5.09
CA LEU A 260 12.11 -17.77 -4.30
C LEU A 260 10.92 -16.90 -4.76
N HIS A 261 10.74 -16.72 -6.07
CA HIS A 261 9.65 -15.91 -6.63
C HIS A 261 8.28 -16.52 -6.35
N TYR A 262 8.15 -17.84 -6.52
CA TYR A 262 6.91 -18.58 -6.27
C TYR A 262 6.41 -18.37 -4.84
N VAL A 263 7.31 -18.44 -3.85
CA VAL A 263 6.98 -18.28 -2.44
C VAL A 263 6.79 -16.81 -2.06
N TYR A 264 7.74 -15.95 -2.42
CA TYR A 264 7.82 -14.63 -1.83
C TYR A 264 7.08 -13.52 -2.60
N LEU A 265 6.86 -13.63 -3.92
CA LEU A 265 6.07 -12.60 -4.62
C LEU A 265 4.62 -12.51 -4.10
N PRO A 266 3.89 -13.62 -3.87
CA PRO A 266 2.56 -13.55 -3.27
C PRO A 266 2.60 -12.99 -1.84
N ARG A 267 3.60 -13.35 -1.04
CA ARG A 267 3.77 -12.87 0.35
C ARG A 267 4.06 -11.37 0.40
N ILE A 268 5.00 -10.90 -0.41
CA ILE A 268 5.32 -9.48 -0.54
C ILE A 268 4.07 -8.71 -0.95
N ASN A 269 3.35 -9.15 -2.00
CA ASN A 269 2.15 -8.44 -2.46
C ASN A 269 1.02 -8.42 -1.41
N ARG A 270 0.80 -9.52 -0.68
CA ARG A 270 -0.14 -9.56 0.46
C ARG A 270 0.22 -8.54 1.54
N ASP A 271 1.51 -8.43 1.85
CA ASP A 271 2.00 -7.53 2.88
C ASP A 271 2.02 -6.07 2.39
N LEU A 272 2.32 -5.82 1.12
CA LEU A 272 2.16 -4.51 0.48
C LEU A 272 0.70 -4.05 0.53
N ASP A 273 -0.26 -4.94 0.26
CA ASP A 273 -1.69 -4.63 0.39
C ASP A 273 -2.06 -4.25 1.84
N ALA A 274 -1.48 -4.95 2.82
CA ALA A 274 -1.67 -4.62 4.23
C ALA A 274 -1.04 -3.26 4.58
N PHE A 275 0.15 -2.98 4.07
CA PHE A 275 0.84 -1.71 4.21
C PHE A 275 0.03 -0.56 3.59
N VAL A 276 -0.52 -0.74 2.38
CA VAL A 276 -1.39 0.26 1.73
C VAL A 276 -2.64 0.54 2.55
N ARG A 277 -3.32 -0.50 3.06
CA ARG A 277 -4.50 -0.32 3.93
C ARG A 277 -4.15 0.45 5.20
N GLN A 278 -3.04 0.10 5.83
CA GLN A 278 -2.54 0.77 7.03
C GLN A 278 -2.17 2.24 6.72
N TRP A 279 -1.39 2.47 5.68
CA TRP A 279 -0.92 3.78 5.26
C TRP A 279 -2.10 4.69 4.92
N ASN A 280 -3.01 4.26 4.05
CA ASN A 280 -4.11 5.10 3.61
C ASN A 280 -5.08 5.48 4.74
N ASN A 281 -5.09 4.73 5.85
CA ASN A 281 -5.98 4.94 6.99
C ASN A 281 -5.30 5.45 8.27
N HIS A 282 -3.98 5.58 8.32
CA HIS A 282 -3.30 6.14 9.49
C HIS A 282 -3.37 7.68 9.50
N SER A 283 -3.59 8.26 10.67
CA SER A 283 -3.71 9.71 10.84
C SER A 283 -2.35 10.40 10.85
N PHE A 284 -2.16 11.43 10.02
CA PHE A 284 -1.01 12.32 10.15
C PHE A 284 -1.25 13.39 11.21
N ARG A 285 -0.37 13.48 12.20
CA ARG A 285 -0.41 14.55 13.23
C ARG A 285 -0.43 15.95 12.60
N THR A 286 0.35 16.17 11.55
CA THR A 286 0.49 17.47 10.89
C THR A 286 -0.71 17.85 10.02
N GLU A 287 -1.58 16.89 9.69
CA GLU A 287 -2.78 17.12 8.86
C GLU A 287 -4.05 17.06 9.71
N ARG A 288 -4.02 17.69 10.89
CA ARG A 288 -5.16 17.69 11.85
C ARG A 288 -5.67 16.28 12.17
N HIS A 289 -4.76 15.31 12.28
CA HIS A 289 -5.06 13.90 12.51
C HIS A 289 -5.95 13.24 11.44
N GLN A 290 -5.93 13.76 10.21
CA GLN A 290 -6.59 13.11 9.08
C GLN A 290 -5.70 12.04 8.44
N SER A 291 -6.32 10.97 7.94
CA SER A 291 -5.64 9.97 7.12
C SER A 291 -5.54 10.39 5.65
N PRO A 292 -4.62 9.81 4.85
CA PRO A 292 -4.59 10.05 3.42
C PRO A 292 -5.95 9.89 2.73
N THR A 293 -6.72 8.83 3.05
CA THR A 293 -8.07 8.63 2.52
C THR A 293 -9.02 9.77 2.89
N GLN A 294 -8.98 10.26 4.13
CA GLN A 294 -9.82 11.38 4.55
C GLN A 294 -9.47 12.67 3.81
N ILE A 295 -8.17 12.96 3.65
CA ILE A 295 -7.69 14.15 2.95
C ILE A 295 -8.09 14.07 1.47
N PHE A 296 -7.93 12.90 0.84
CA PHE A 296 -8.31 12.66 -0.54
C PHE A 296 -9.82 12.86 -0.75
N VAL A 297 -10.65 12.12 0.00
CA VAL A 297 -12.12 12.15 -0.17
C VAL A 297 -12.68 13.54 0.13
N ARG A 298 -12.21 14.19 1.21
CA ARG A 298 -12.64 15.56 1.52
C ARG A 298 -12.29 16.52 0.38
N GLY A 299 -11.06 16.47 -0.12
CA GLY A 299 -10.65 17.32 -1.24
C GLY A 299 -11.42 17.04 -2.53
N CYS A 300 -11.78 15.78 -2.81
CA CYS A 300 -12.63 15.44 -3.96
C CYS A 300 -14.04 16.02 -3.82
N LEU A 301 -14.66 15.93 -2.63
CA LEU A 301 -15.98 16.51 -2.36
C LEU A 301 -15.96 18.04 -2.50
N GLU A 302 -14.89 18.69 -2.06
CA GLU A 302 -14.68 20.13 -2.25
C GLU A 302 -14.51 20.51 -3.74
N GLN A 303 -14.04 19.59 -4.58
CA GLN A 303 -13.83 19.79 -6.02
C GLN A 303 -15.05 19.49 -6.91
N GLN A 304 -16.09 18.79 -6.42
CA GLN A 304 -17.26 18.38 -7.21
C GLN A 304 -18.07 19.53 -7.85
N GLY A 305 -17.76 20.79 -7.54
CA GLY A 305 -18.29 21.96 -8.25
C GLY A 305 -17.57 22.33 -9.56
N ARG A 306 -16.76 21.44 -10.17
CA ARG A 306 -15.94 21.74 -11.39
C ARG A 306 -16.05 20.65 -12.47
N PRO A 307 -16.11 21.00 -13.78
CA PRO A 307 -16.35 20.05 -14.87
C PRO A 307 -15.10 19.22 -15.24
N THR A 308 -15.30 17.99 -15.76
CA THR A 308 -14.24 17.06 -16.21
C THR A 308 -14.63 16.39 -17.54
N THR A 309 -13.65 16.09 -18.42
CA THR A 309 -13.85 15.58 -19.81
C THR A 309 -13.19 14.21 -20.05
N GLU A 310 -13.79 13.37 -20.92
CA GLU A 310 -13.45 11.95 -21.21
C GLU A 310 -12.81 11.70 -22.62
N PRO A 311 -12.09 10.57 -22.86
CA PRO A 311 -11.35 10.28 -24.13
C PRO A 311 -11.34 8.79 -24.64
N GLN A 312 -10.49 8.49 -25.66
CA GLN A 312 -10.24 7.17 -26.35
C GLN A 312 -8.71 6.87 -26.55
N ALA A 313 -8.31 5.69 -27.12
CA ALA A 313 -7.08 4.91 -26.78
C ALA A 313 -6.03 4.53 -27.89
N ALA A 314 -4.92 3.85 -27.45
CA ALA A 314 -3.83 3.03 -28.11
C ALA A 314 -2.49 3.72 -28.55
N PRO A 315 -1.34 3.02 -28.91
CA PRO A 315 -0.51 1.91 -28.35
C PRO A 315 1.04 2.22 -28.18
N ALA A 316 1.94 1.25 -27.86
CA ALA A 316 3.19 1.36 -27.03
C ALA A 316 4.59 0.84 -27.55
N SER A 317 5.73 1.12 -26.83
CA SER A 317 7.02 0.33 -26.75
C SER A 317 7.99 0.72 -25.57
N GLY A 318 8.96 -0.15 -25.11
CA GLY A 318 9.76 -0.03 -23.83
C GLY A 318 11.10 -0.84 -23.67
N VAL A 319 11.64 -0.97 -22.42
CA VAL A 319 12.99 -1.50 -21.98
C VAL A 319 12.90 -2.79 -21.09
N THR A 320 13.99 -3.55 -20.91
CA THR A 320 14.03 -4.99 -20.49
C THR A 320 14.62 -5.29 -19.09
N VAL A 321 13.96 -6.16 -18.31
CA VAL A 321 14.50 -6.84 -17.09
C VAL A 321 14.82 -8.30 -17.40
N PRO A 322 15.96 -8.87 -16.94
CA PRO A 322 16.28 -10.27 -17.14
C PRO A 322 15.17 -11.16 -16.57
N GLN A 323 14.61 -12.03 -17.41
CA GLN A 323 13.54 -12.91 -16.99
C GLN A 323 14.11 -14.11 -16.24
N VAL A 324 13.33 -14.71 -15.34
CA VAL A 324 13.67 -16.04 -14.84
C VAL A 324 13.42 -17.03 -15.99
N HIS A 325 14.43 -17.79 -16.38
CA HIS A 325 14.43 -18.68 -17.54
C HIS A 325 14.04 -20.12 -17.21
N PHE A 326 13.71 -20.42 -15.95
CA PHE A 326 13.15 -21.69 -15.52
C PHE A 326 11.62 -21.71 -15.67
N THR A 327 11.10 -22.80 -16.21
CA THR A 327 9.66 -23.07 -16.28
C THR A 327 9.41 -24.49 -15.79
N LEU A 328 8.47 -24.65 -14.87
CA LEU A 328 7.96 -25.96 -14.46
C LEU A 328 6.79 -26.32 -15.39
N ASP A 329 6.76 -27.56 -15.87
CA ASP A 329 5.69 -28.02 -16.75
C ASP A 329 4.32 -27.98 -16.05
N PRO A 330 3.21 -27.91 -16.81
CA PRO A 330 1.89 -27.73 -16.23
C PRO A 330 1.48 -28.81 -15.21
N ALA A 331 1.88 -30.06 -15.42
CA ALA A 331 1.52 -31.16 -14.52
C ALA A 331 2.24 -31.04 -13.17
N ASN A 332 3.55 -30.79 -13.21
CA ASN A 332 4.32 -30.55 -12.00
C ASN A 332 3.93 -29.22 -11.31
N MET A 333 3.50 -28.20 -12.06
CA MET A 333 2.93 -26.97 -11.51
C MET A 333 1.61 -27.21 -10.77
N GLU A 334 0.71 -28.01 -11.33
CA GLU A 334 -0.56 -28.36 -10.68
C GLU A 334 -0.31 -29.18 -9.41
N GLN A 335 0.61 -30.15 -9.47
CA GLN A 335 1.01 -30.93 -8.32
C GLN A 335 1.65 -30.06 -7.22
N LEU A 336 2.56 -29.15 -7.58
CA LEU A 336 3.16 -28.20 -6.64
C LEU A 336 2.10 -27.33 -6.00
N ALA A 337 1.18 -26.75 -6.78
CA ALA A 337 0.12 -25.88 -6.26
C ALA A 337 -0.89 -26.62 -5.37
N ALA A 338 -1.11 -27.92 -5.61
CA ALA A 338 -1.95 -28.76 -4.76
C ALA A 338 -1.27 -29.10 -3.42
N GLN A 339 0.06 -29.21 -3.41
CA GLN A 339 0.82 -29.63 -2.22
C GLN A 339 1.30 -28.44 -1.37
N ILE A 340 1.74 -27.36 -2.01
CA ILE A 340 2.43 -26.26 -1.35
C ILE A 340 1.73 -24.94 -1.66
N ASN A 341 0.99 -24.44 -0.67
CA ASN A 341 0.41 -23.10 -0.74
C ASN A 341 1.48 -22.04 -0.36
N PRO A 342 1.87 -21.13 -1.29
CA PRO A 342 2.89 -20.13 -1.00
C PRO A 342 2.47 -19.14 0.10
N LEU A 343 1.16 -19.02 0.38
CA LEU A 343 0.62 -18.19 1.48
C LEU A 343 0.31 -18.99 2.75
N GLY A 344 0.59 -20.30 2.77
CA GLY A 344 0.38 -21.18 3.92
C GLY A 344 1.33 -20.91 5.08
N GLY A 345 1.20 -21.74 6.12
CA GLY A 345 2.06 -21.70 7.30
C GLY A 345 1.86 -20.47 8.21
N PRO A 346 2.44 -20.50 9.43
CA PRO A 346 2.43 -19.36 10.34
C PRO A 346 3.18 -18.17 9.76
N ARG A 347 2.64 -16.95 9.92
CA ARG A 347 3.31 -15.72 9.48
C ARG A 347 4.65 -15.46 10.19
N THR A 348 4.84 -16.03 11.38
CA THR A 348 6.06 -15.91 12.18
C THR A 348 7.25 -16.65 11.58
N GLN A 349 7.00 -17.67 10.74
CA GLN A 349 8.06 -18.44 10.08
C GLN A 349 8.52 -17.81 8.77
N LEU A 350 7.90 -16.70 8.35
CA LEU A 350 8.26 -15.89 7.17
C LEU A 350 8.25 -16.65 5.83
N GLY A 351 7.87 -17.93 5.81
CA GLY A 351 7.85 -18.79 4.62
C GLY A 351 9.17 -19.49 4.32
N LEU A 352 10.11 -19.53 5.28
CA LEU A 352 11.38 -20.25 5.14
C LEU A 352 11.17 -21.75 5.00
N ASP A 353 10.27 -22.31 5.82
CA ASP A 353 9.78 -23.68 5.75
C ASP A 353 9.22 -24.00 4.35
N ILE A 354 8.35 -23.13 3.86
CA ILE A 354 7.70 -23.31 2.56
C ILE A 354 8.70 -23.20 1.41
N LEU A 355 9.69 -22.31 1.49
CA LEU A 355 10.76 -22.25 0.49
C LEU A 355 11.55 -23.56 0.45
N GLN A 356 11.88 -24.12 1.61
CA GLN A 356 12.61 -25.38 1.70
C GLN A 356 11.81 -26.53 1.07
N ASP A 357 10.50 -26.58 1.32
CA ASP A 357 9.60 -27.57 0.74
C ASP A 357 9.54 -27.45 -0.80
N VAL A 358 9.44 -26.22 -1.33
CA VAL A 358 9.46 -25.97 -2.79
C VAL A 358 10.79 -26.40 -3.40
N LEU A 359 11.93 -26.01 -2.82
CA LEU A 359 13.24 -26.41 -3.32
C LEU A 359 13.42 -27.94 -3.31
N THR A 360 12.94 -28.60 -2.25
CA THR A 360 12.98 -30.07 -2.14
C THR A 360 12.13 -30.73 -3.23
N PHE A 361 10.92 -30.23 -3.45
CA PHE A 361 10.04 -30.69 -4.53
C PHE A 361 10.70 -30.53 -5.91
N LEU A 362 11.22 -29.33 -6.20
CA LEU A 362 11.83 -29.04 -7.51
C LEU A 362 13.05 -29.92 -7.78
N ARG A 363 13.91 -30.13 -6.78
CA ARG A 363 15.07 -31.04 -6.87
C ARG A 363 14.63 -32.49 -7.13
N ALA A 364 13.56 -32.96 -6.50
CA ALA A 364 13.03 -34.30 -6.73
C ALA A 364 12.50 -34.49 -8.17
N VAL A 365 11.83 -33.47 -8.72
CA VAL A 365 11.29 -33.50 -10.09
C VAL A 365 12.40 -33.42 -11.13
N THR A 366 13.40 -32.56 -10.94
CA THR A 366 14.52 -32.40 -11.89
C THR A 366 15.48 -33.60 -11.92
N LEU A 367 15.48 -34.45 -10.89
CA LEU A 367 16.24 -35.71 -10.89
C LEU A 367 15.53 -36.86 -11.63
N GLN A 368 14.25 -36.71 -11.98
CA GLN A 368 13.45 -37.73 -12.68
C GLN A 368 13.36 -37.50 -14.21
N THR A 369 13.78 -36.33 -14.67
CA THR A 369 13.94 -35.95 -16.08
C THR A 369 15.40 -36.02 -16.49
#